data_AF-A0A8J4WCG6-F1
#
_entry.id   AF-A0A8J4WCG6-F1
#
_cell.length_a   1.000
_cell.length_b   1.000
_cell.length_c   1.000
_cell.angle_alpha   90.00
_cell.angle_beta   90.00
_cell.angle_gamma   90.00
#
_symmetry.space_group_name_H-M   'P 1'
#
loop_
_entity.id
_entity.type
_entity.pdbx_description
1 polymer ?
#
loop_
_entity_poly.entity_id
_entity_poly.type
_entity_poly.pdbx_seq_one_letter_code
_entity_poly.pdbx_strand_id
1 'polypeptide(L)' 'MSTTHTIDTNHEDMIHDAQLDYYGTTLATASSDESIKIFDVRNKKQTLIAHLREL' A
#
# COMPACT_ATOMS: atom_id res chain seq x y z
N MET A 1 19.36 11.93 9.44
CA MET A 1 18.13 12.59 8.97
C MET A 1 17.19 11.51 8.47
N SER A 2 16.00 11.38 9.06
CA SER A 2 14.98 10.46 8.56
C SER A 2 14.33 11.07 7.32
N THR A 3 14.21 10.30 6.24
CA THR A 3 13.48 10.73 5.03
C THR A 3 12.08 10.16 5.12
N THR A 4 11.07 11.01 5.22
CA THR A 4 9.66 10.59 5.22
C THR A 4 9.17 10.42 3.79
N HIS A 5 8.52 9.29 3.52
CA HIS A 5 7.85 9.01 2.25
C HIS A 5 6.34 8.90 2.49
N THR A 6 5.58 9.78 1.85
CA THR A 6 4.11 9.72 1.88
C THR A 6 3.62 8.89 0.70
N ILE A 7 2.68 7.99 0.97
CA ILE A 7 2.08 7.07 0.01
C ILE A 7 0.59 7.36 -0.04
N ASP A 8 0.05 7.51 -1.24
CA ASP A 8 -1.38 7.65 -1.48
C ASP A 8 -1.94 6.29 -1.88
N THR A 9 -2.69 5.68 -0.96
CA THR A 9 -3.21 4.32 -1.10
C THR A 9 -4.54 4.26 -1.84
N ASN A 10 -5.17 5.41 -2.13
CA ASN A 10 -6.49 5.50 -2.78
C ASN A 10 -7.57 4.59 -2.16
N HIS A 11 -7.50 4.27 -0.87
CA HIS A 11 -8.57 3.55 -0.18
C HIS A 11 -9.78 4.46 0.06
N GLU A 12 -10.98 3.90 -0.05
CA GLU A 12 -12.24 4.64 0.13
C GLU A 12 -12.65 4.73 1.61
N ASP A 13 -11.97 3.97 2.48
CA ASP A 13 -12.19 3.92 3.93
C ASP A 13 -10.86 3.70 4.69
N MET A 14 -10.93 3.66 6.02
CA MET A 14 -9.82 3.52 6.95
C MET A 14 -8.95 2.30 6.64
N ILE A 15 -7.64 2.54 6.61
CA ILE A 15 -6.63 1.49 6.52
C ILE A 15 -6.39 0.96 7.93
N HIS A 16 -6.51 -0.35 8.10
CA HIS A 16 -6.28 -1.02 9.39
C HIS A 16 -4.86 -1.54 9.52
N ASP A 17 -4.27 -1.97 8.41
CA ASP A 17 -2.93 -2.52 8.40
C ASP A 17 -2.17 -2.14 7.12
N ALA A 18 -0.85 -1.99 7.27
CA ALA A 18 0.08 -1.66 6.20
C ALA A 18 1.43 -2.32 6.49
N GLN A 19 1.82 -3.27 5.65
CA GLN A 19 3.04 -4.05 5.86
C GLN A 19 3.92 -4.04 4.62
N LEU A 20 5.23 -3.82 4.82
CA LEU A 20 6.24 -3.99 3.79
C LEU A 20 6.67 -5.45 3.69
N ASP A 21 7.13 -5.85 2.51
CA ASP A 21 7.90 -7.07 2.32
C ASP A 21 9.29 -6.97 2.97
N TYR A 22 9.99 -8.10 3.04
CA TYR A 22 11.32 -8.19 3.64
C TYR A 22 12.34 -7.19 3.04
N TYR A 23 12.21 -6.89 1.74
CA TYR A 23 13.13 -5.98 1.03
C TYR A 23 12.68 -4.52 1.07
N GLY A 24 11.52 -4.19 1.62
CA GLY A 24 10.96 -2.84 1.63
C GLY A 24 10.63 -2.30 0.23
N THR A 25 10.36 -3.20 -0.72
CA THR A 25 10.05 -2.89 -2.13
C THR A 25 8.56 -2.94 -2.43
N THR A 26 7.81 -3.70 -1.65
CA THR A 26 6.38 -3.95 -1.85
C THR A 26 5.63 -3.65 -0.57
N LEU A 27 4.59 -2.85 -0.65
CA LEU A 27 3.71 -2.48 0.46
C LEU A 27 2.32 -3.09 0.22
N ALA A 28 1.83 -3.89 1.17
CA ALA A 28 0.46 -4.35 1.19
C ALA A 28 -0.35 -3.53 2.21
N THR A 29 -1.55 -3.10 1.83
CA THR A 29 -2.49 -2.36 2.69
C THR A 29 -3.84 -3.05 2.70
N ALA A 30 -4.48 -3.11 3.87
CA ALA A 30 -5.82 -3.65 4.07
C ALA A 30 -6.74 -2.57 4.67
N SER A 31 -7.91 -2.38 4.07
CA SER A 31 -8.84 -1.31 4.44
C SER A 31 -10.25 -1.84 4.73
N SER A 32 -11.03 -1.04 5.45
CA SER A 32 -12.47 -1.19 5.62
C SER A 32 -13.26 -1.08 4.31
N ASP A 33 -12.66 -0.60 3.22
CA ASP A 33 -13.28 -0.56 1.89
C ASP A 33 -13.40 -1.93 1.20
N GLU A 34 -13.25 -3.01 1.99
CA GLU A 34 -13.29 -4.40 1.57
C GLU A 34 -12.23 -4.74 0.50
N SER A 35 -11.15 -3.96 0.45
CA SER A 35 -10.06 -4.17 -0.48
C SER A 35 -8.69 -4.30 0.17
N ILE A 36 -7.86 -5.10 -0.47
CA ILE A 36 -6.42 -5.19 -0.24
C ILE A 36 -5.71 -4.63 -1.46
N LYS A 37 -4.82 -3.67 -1.25
CA LYS A 37 -4.01 -3.07 -2.32
C LYS A 37 -2.54 -3.38 -2.09
N ILE A 38 -1.86 -3.73 -3.18
CA ILE A 38 -0.43 -4.01 -3.15
C ILE A 38 0.25 -2.98 -4.04
N PHE A 39 1.25 -2.30 -3.49
CA PHE A 39 2.02 -1.25 -4.13
C PHE A 39 3.48 -1.67 -4.27
N ASP A 40 4.06 -1.42 -5.43
CA ASP A 40 5.50 -1.35 -5.61
C ASP A 40 5.96 0.04 -5.19
N VAL A 41 6.87 0.12 -4.21
CA VAL A 41 7.35 1.37 -3.60
C VAL A 41 8.83 1.65 -3.90
N ARG A 42 9.40 0.96 -4.90
CA ARG A 42 10.82 1.12 -5.26
C ARG A 42 11.12 2.53 -5.76
N ASN A 43 12.32 3.02 -5.47
CA ASN A 43 12.84 4.29 -5.98
C ASN A 43 11.92 5.50 -5.70
N LYS A 44 11.20 5.50 -4.57
CA LYS A 44 10.27 6.58 -4.17
C LYS A 44 9.08 6.76 -5.12
N LYS A 45 8.85 5.79 -6.01
CA LYS A 45 7.65 5.74 -6.84
C LYS A 45 6.73 4.71 -6.24
N GLN A 46 5.46 5.08 -6.06
CA GLN A 46 4.40 4.13 -5.74
C GLN A 46 3.72 3.70 -7.04
N THR A 47 3.47 2.40 -7.22
CA THR A 47 2.71 1.87 -8.34
C THR A 47 1.80 0.77 -7.82
N LEU A 48 0.49 0.90 -8.02
CA LEU A 48 -0.47 -0.15 -7.66
C LEU A 48 -0.23 -1.35 -8.57
N ILE A 49 0.14 -2.49 -7.98
CA ILE A 49 0.41 -3.75 -8.72
C ILE A 49 -0.73 -4.75 -8.60
N ALA A 50 -1.52 -4.66 -7.53
CA ALA A 50 -2.70 -5.51 -7.35
C ALA A 50 -3.77 -4.79 -6.54
N HIS A 51 -5.03 -5.03 -6.91
CA HIS A 51 -6.21 -4.60 -6.19
C HIS A 51 -7.11 -5.82 -6.04
N LEU A 52 -7.22 -6.30 -4.81
CA LEU A 52 -8.02 -7.46 -4.44
C LEU A 52 -9.25 -6.94 -3.73
N ARG A 53 -10.43 -7.18 -4.29
CA ARG A 53 -11.72 -6.82 -3.71
C ARG A 53 -12.71 -7.94 -4.02
N GLU A 54 -13.66 -8.18 -3.14
CA GLU A 54 -14.78 -9.08 -3.43
C GLU A 54 -15.62 -8.51 -4.59
N LEU A 55 -16.05 -9.37 -5.52
CA LEU A 55 -16.79 -8.99 -6.74
C LEU A 55 -18.30 -8.84 -6.47
#